data_AF-A0A9P5ZRY8-F1
#
_entry.id   AF-A0A9P5ZRY8-F1
#
_cell.length_a   1.000
_cell.length_b   1.000
_cell.length_c   1.000
_cell.angle_alpha   90.00
_cell.angle_beta   90.00
_cell.angle_gamma   90.00
#
_symmetry.space_group_name_H-M   'P 1'
#
loop_
_entity.id
_entity.type
_entity.pdbx_description
1 polymer ?
#
loop_
_entity_poly.entity_id
_entity_poly.type
_entity_poly.pdbx_seq_one_letter_code
_entity_poly.pdbx_strand_id
1 'polypeptide(L)' 'MHCACKHKRASWRCKECHERTMFCHECMQNAHLEMPFHRIQKWTGQYFHPGSLWEVGMCMIIDH' A
#
# COMPACT_ATOMS: atom_id res chain seq x y z
N MET A 1 13.37 -5.46 4.42
CA MET A 1 12.01 -4.94 4.15
C MET A 1 11.20 -6.04 3.47
N HIS A 2 10.66 -6.96 4.28
CA HIS A 2 9.86 -8.09 3.79
C HIS A 2 8.38 -7.77 3.96
N CYS A 3 7.56 -8.13 2.97
CA CYS A 3 6.11 -8.00 3.05
C CYS A 3 5.55 -9.08 4.00
N ALA A 4 4.38 -8.82 4.60
CA ALA A 4 3.62 -9.82 5.36
C ALA A 4 3.43 -11.14 4.57
N CYS A 5 3.30 -11.08 3.24
CA CYS A 5 3.19 -12.28 2.40
C CYS A 5 4.51 -13.05 2.22
N LYS A 6 5.65 -12.56 2.73
CA LYS A 6 7.01 -13.13 2.64
C LYS A 6 7.58 -13.40 1.23
N HIS A 7 6.76 -13.31 0.19
CA HIS A 7 7.16 -13.64 -1.19
C HIS A 7 7.67 -12.44 -1.99
N LYS A 8 7.29 -11.21 -1.60
CA LYS A 8 7.63 -9.97 -2.34
C LYS A 8 8.30 -8.96 -1.42
N ARG A 9 9.15 -8.09 -2.00
CA ARG A 9 9.73 -6.96 -1.29
C ARG A 9 8.63 -5.98 -0.88
N ALA A 10 8.68 -5.56 0.38
CA ALA A 10 7.78 -4.52 0.85
C ALA A 10 8.35 -3.15 0.48
N SER A 11 7.56 -2.36 -0.21
CA SER A 11 7.94 -1.02 -0.67
C SER A 11 6.88 0.02 -0.34
N TRP A 12 5.73 -0.40 0.18
CA TRP A 12 4.61 0.48 0.49
C TRP A 12 4.31 0.39 1.98
N ARG A 13 3.90 1.50 2.58
CA ARG A 13 3.33 1.51 3.93
C ARG A 13 2.10 2.39 3.97
N CYS A 14 1.15 2.06 4.81
CA CYS A 14 0.03 2.94 5.09
C CYS A 14 0.40 3.86 6.26
N LYS A 15 -0.01 5.12 6.20
CA LYS A 15 0.24 6.09 7.28
C LYS A 15 -0.90 6.14 8.31
N GLU A 16 -2.06 5.60 7.95
CA GLU A 16 -3.30 5.68 8.74
C GLU A 16 -3.69 4.35 9.38
N CYS A 17 -3.23 3.21 8.83
CA CYS A 17 -3.41 1.93 9.50
C CYS A 17 -2.59 1.88 10.81
N HIS A 18 -3.21 1.35 11.88
CA HIS A 18 -2.54 1.12 13.16
C HIS A 18 -1.32 0.19 13.01
N GLU A 19 -1.39 -0.74 12.05
CA GLU A 19 -0.27 -1.59 11.68
C GLU A 19 0.71 -0.81 10.79
N ARG A 20 1.82 -0.36 11.38
CA ARG A 20 2.98 0.24 10.67
C ARG A 20 3.77 -0.80 9.87
N THR A 21 3.08 -1.75 9.25
CA THR A 21 3.66 -2.83 8.47
C THR A 21 3.92 -2.34 7.05
N MET A 22 5.04 -2.78 6.46
CA MET A 22 5.30 -2.54 5.05
C MET A 22 4.72 -3.68 4.21
N PHE A 23 4.07 -3.32 3.11
CA PHE A 23 3.44 -4.23 2.17
C PHE A 23 4.11 -4.17 0.79
N CYS A 24 4.02 -5.26 0.04
CA CYS A 24 4.24 -5.22 -1.39
C CYS A 24 3.04 -4.55 -2.08
N HIS A 25 3.17 -4.26 -3.36
CA HIS A 25 2.11 -3.65 -4.19
C HIS A 25 0.77 -4.39 -4.06
N GLU A 26 0.77 -5.71 -4.26
CA GLU A 26 -0.44 -6.56 -4.22
C GLU A 26 -1.06 -6.65 -2.82
N CYS A 27 -0.24 -6.79 -1.76
CA CYS A 27 -0.76 -6.80 -0.40
C CYS A 27 -1.29 -5.44 0.02
N MET A 28 -0.68 -4.35 -0.46
CA MET A 28 -1.17 -2.99 -0.23
C MET A 28 -2.54 -2.80 -0.86
N GLN A 29 -2.69 -3.23 -2.12
CA GLN A 29 -3.96 -3.20 -2.84
C GLN A 29 -5.04 -3.99 -2.09
N ASN A 30 -4.79 -5.27 -1.78
CA ASN A 30 -5.76 -6.14 -1.11
C ASN A 30 -6.17 -5.63 0.28
N ALA A 31 -5.22 -5.16 1.09
CA ALA A 31 -5.49 -4.66 2.43
C ALA A 31 -6.30 -3.35 2.46
N HIS A 32 -6.35 -2.62 1.34
CA HIS A 32 -7.02 -1.33 1.25
C HIS A 32 -8.17 -1.32 0.23
N LEU A 33 -8.59 -2.48 -0.29
CA LEU A 33 -9.77 -2.60 -1.16
C LEU A 33 -11.00 -1.93 -0.55
N GLU A 34 -11.22 -2.13 0.74
CA GLU A 34 -12.34 -1.55 1.50
C GLU A 34 -12.03 -0.17 2.08
N MET A 35 -10.78 0.31 1.96
CA MET A 35 -10.30 1.59 2.51
C MET A 35 -9.47 2.38 1.47
N PRO A 36 -10.06 2.75 0.31
CA PRO A 36 -9.34 3.39 -0.81
C PRO A 36 -8.79 4.79 -0.48
N PHE A 37 -9.28 5.42 0.59
CA PHE A 37 -8.97 6.81 0.94
C PHE A 37 -7.76 6.97 1.85
N HIS A 38 -7.17 5.87 2.32
CA HIS A 38 -5.99 5.92 3.18
C HIS A 38 -4.76 6.42 2.41
N ARG A 39 -3.95 7.23 3.09
CA ARG A 39 -2.70 7.78 2.60
C ARG A 39 -1.59 6.75 2.76
N ILE A 40 -1.04 6.34 1.63
CA ILE A 40 0.08 5.42 1.57
C ILE A 40 1.38 6.17 1.26
N GLN A 41 2.50 5.50 1.48
CA GLN A 41 3.82 6.01 1.13
C GLN A 41 4.67 4.92 0.49
N LYS A 42 5.43 5.30 -0.52
CA LYS A 42 6.39 4.44 -1.20
C LYS A 42 7.79 4.66 -0.65
N TRP A 43 8.49 3.57 -0.37
CA TRP A 43 9.91 3.59 -0.08
C TRP A 43 10.70 3.80 -1.36
N THR A 44 11.47 4.88 -1.42
CA THR A 44 12.30 5.25 -2.59
C THR A 44 13.70 4.64 -2.54
N GLY A 45 14.10 4.05 -1.41
CA GLY A 45 15.49 3.65 -1.14
C GLY A 45 16.17 4.53 -0.10
N GLN A 46 15.75 5.79 0.03
CA GLN A 46 16.29 6.74 1.00
C GLN A 46 15.22 7.28 1.96
N TYR A 47 14.02 7.58 1.44
CA TYR A 47 12.92 8.14 2.22
C TYR A 47 11.55 7.61 1.76
N PHE A 48 10.53 7.83 2.60
CA PHE A 48 9.14 7.54 2.26
C PHE A 48 8.51 8.73 1.54
N HIS A 49 8.22 8.55 0.25
CA HIS A 49 7.51 9.55 -0.53
C HIS A 49 6.00 9.32 -0.41
N PRO A 50 5.18 10.39 -0.31
CA PRO A 50 3.72 10.26 -0.39
C PRO A 50 3.33 9.53 -1.68
N GLY A 51 2.41 8.59 -1.57
CA GLY A 51 1.84 7.92 -2.73
C GLY A 51 0.35 7.68 -2.55
N SER A 52 -0.28 7.21 -3.60
CA SER A 52 -1.72 6.97 -3.66
C SER A 52 -2.01 5.52 -4.03
N LEU A 53 -3.16 5.01 -3.59
CA LEU A 53 -3.56 3.62 -3.85
C LEU A 53 -3.70 3.27 -5.34
N TRP A 54 -4.02 4.23 -6.19
CA TRP A 54 -4.03 4.02 -7.64
C TRP A 54 -2.63 3.69 -8.21
N GLU A 55 -1.54 4.15 -7.58
CA GLU A 55 -0.17 3.81 -8.00
C GLU A 55 0.17 2.36 -7.70
N VAL A 56 -0.54 1.74 -6.75
CA VAL A 56 -0.49 0.30 -6.53
C VAL A 56 -1.54 -0.48 -7.33
N GLY A 57 -2.01 0.08 -8.45
CA GLY A 57 -2.91 -0.63 -9.36
C GLY A 57 -4.30 -0.87 -8.78
N MET A 58 -4.68 -0.13 -7.73
CA MET A 58 -6.03 -0.21 -7.19
C MET A 58 -7.01 0.45 -8.18
N CYS A 59 -7.85 -0.37 -8.80
CA CYS A 59 -9.04 0.10 -9.51
C CYS A 59 -10.22 0.11 -8.53
N MET A 60 -10.72 1.29 -8.20
CA MET A 60 -12.03 1.43 -7.56
C MET A 60 -13.10 1.20 -8.64
N ILE A 61 -13.82 0.09 -8.56
CA ILE A 61 -15.03 -0.12 -9.35
C ILE A 61 -16.16 0.59 -8.59
N ILE A 62 -16.72 1.62 -9.20
CA ILE A 62 -17.91 2.29 -8.69
C ILE A 62 -19.09 1.58 -9.37
N ASP A 63 -19.77 0.71 -8.65
CA ASP A 63 -21.06 0.15 -9.11
C ASP A 63 -22.14 1.22 -8.93
N HIS A 64 -23.02 1.37 -9.93
CA HIS A 64 -23.93 2.52 -10.11
C HIS A 64 -25.32 2.28 -9.52
#